data_AF-A0A735D2C8-F1
#
_entry.id   AF-A0A735D2C8-F1
#
_cell.length_a   1.000
_cell.length_b   1.000
_cell.length_c   1.000
_cell.angle_alpha   90.00
_cell.angle_beta   90.00
_cell.angle_gamma   90.00
#
_symmetry.space_group_name_H-M   'P 1'
#
loop_
_entity.id
_entity.type
_entity.pdbx_description
1 polymer ?
#
loop_
_entity_poly.entity_id
_entity_poly.type
_entity_poly.pdbx_seq_one_letter_code
_entity_poly.pdbx_strand_id
1 'polypeptide(L)' 'MRNRRPCFVWRFVSGQNATYTTTAASEREARLQLPAVRLVFAARIRVQEDNKPCLNSLSPW' A
#
# COMPACT_ATOMS: atom_id res chain seq x y z
N MET A 1 -10.33 4.82 -17.49
CA MET A 1 -9.08 5.57 -17.18
C MET A 1 -8.18 4.70 -16.31
N ARG A 2 -7.27 3.92 -16.90
CA ARG A 2 -6.34 3.07 -16.15
C ARG A 2 -5.10 3.91 -15.85
N ASN A 3 -5.10 4.57 -14.68
CA ASN A 3 -3.96 5.38 -14.25
C ASN A 3 -2.75 4.46 -14.06
N ARG A 4 -1.89 4.37 -15.09
CA ARG A 4 -0.60 3.66 -15.11
C ARG A 4 0.46 4.32 -14.20
N ARG A 5 0.04 4.94 -13.09
CA ARG A 5 0.99 5.46 -12.11
C ARG A 5 1.51 4.26 -11.34
N PRO A 6 2.83 4.02 -11.29
CA PRO A 6 3.36 2.93 -10.48
C PRO A 6 2.96 3.20 -9.02
N CYS A 7 2.06 2.38 -8.49
CA CYS A 7 1.65 2.46 -7.11
C CYS A 7 2.78 1.94 -6.23
N PHE A 8 3.12 2.66 -5.18
CA PHE A 8 4.02 2.17 -4.14
C PHE A 8 3.18 1.86 -2.90
N VAL A 9 3.48 0.75 -2.24
CA VAL A 9 3.03 0.53 -0.86
C VAL A 9 3.96 1.35 0.04
N TRP A 10 3.36 2.28 0.75
CA TRP A 10 4.00 3.04 1.80
C TRP A 10 3.64 2.41 3.14
N ARG A 11 4.66 2.11 3.93
CA ARG A 11 4.51 1.58 5.28
C ARG A 11 4.98 2.62 6.28
N PHE A 12 4.13 2.92 7.25
CA PHE A 12 4.39 3.81 8.37
C PHE A 12 4.13 3.11 9.69
N VAL A 13 4.84 3.52 10.72
CA VAL A 13 4.67 3.00 12.09
C VAL A 13 4.33 4.18 13.00
N SER A 14 3.34 4.00 13.86
CA SER A 14 3.04 4.94 14.93
C SER A 14 3.77 4.53 16.21
N GLY A 15 4.04 5.50 17.09
CA GLY A 15 4.60 5.22 18.42
C GLY A 15 3.72 4.35 19.32
N GLN A 16 2.48 4.06 18.91
CA GLN A 16 1.57 3.13 19.59
C GLN A 16 1.71 1.70 19.08
N ASN A 17 2.81 1.40 18.38
CA ASN A 17 3.08 0.12 17.73
C ASN A 17 2.04 -0.27 16.65
N ALA A 18 1.26 0.70 16.16
CA ALA A 18 0.34 0.47 15.05
C ALA A 18 1.08 0.67 13.72
N THR A 19 0.96 -0.30 12.83
CA THR A 19 1.54 -0.24 11.49
C THR A 19 0.45 0.12 10.49
N TYR A 20 0.71 1.16 9.70
CA TYR A 20 -0.19 1.63 8.66
C TYR A 20 0.43 1.40 7.29
N THR A 21 -0.33 0.76 6.41
CA THR A 21 0.05 0.55 5.02
C THR A 21 -0.94 1.25 4.12
N THR A 22 -0.45 1.95 3.11
CA THR A 22 -1.29 2.63 2.11
C THR A 22 -0.63 2.56 0.75
N THR A 23 -1.44 2.55 -0.30
CA THR A 23 -0.96 2.57 -1.68
C THR A 23 -1.11 3.99 -2.24
N ALA A 24 -0.01 4.54 -2.72
CA ALA A 24 0.00 5.87 -3.31
C ALA A 24 1.12 6.03 -4.33
N ALA A 25 0.95 6.96 -5.27
CA ALA A 25 2.00 7.29 -6.23
C ALA A 25 3.11 8.14 -5.59
N SER A 26 2.79 8.86 -4.50
CA SER A 26 3.73 9.71 -3.76
C SER A 26 3.56 9.60 -2.25
N GLU A 27 4.58 9.98 -1.48
CA GLU A 27 4.52 9.99 -0.01
C GLU A 27 3.44 10.95 0.50
N ARG A 28 3.27 12.10 -0.16
CA ARG A 28 2.27 13.10 0.24
C ARG A 28 0.85 12.54 0.12
N GLU A 29 0.55 11.87 -0.99
CA GLU A 29 -0.72 11.16 -1.17
C GLU A 29 -0.90 10.05 -0.13
N ALA A 30 0.17 9.31 0.17
CA ALA A 30 0.14 8.30 1.23
C ALA A 30 -0.20 8.91 2.60
N ARG A 31 0.43 10.03 2.96
CA ARG A 31 0.15 10.73 4.22
C ARG A 31 -1.26 11.31 4.28
N LEU A 32 -1.83 11.75 3.16
CA LEU A 32 -3.22 12.24 3.10
C LEU A 32 -4.24 11.13 3.35
N GLN A 33 -3.94 9.88 3.00
CA GLN A 33 -4.79 8.72 3.27
C GLN A 33 -4.65 8.20 4.72
N LEU A 34 -3.62 8.64 5.43
CA LEU A 34 -3.34 8.21 6.79
C LEU A 34 -3.83 9.25 7.80
N PRO A 35 -4.16 8.83 9.04
CA PRO A 35 -4.52 9.77 10.09
C PRO A 35 -3.37 10.75 10.32
N ALA A 36 -3.70 12.00 10.64
CA ALA A 36 -2.77 13.09 10.97
C ALA A 36 -2.07 12.88 12.33
N VAL A 37 -1.52 11.69 12.54
CA VAL A 37 -0.75 11.25 13.68
C VAL A 37 0.73 11.29 13.32
N ARG A 38 1.61 11.37 14.32
CA ARG A 38 3.05 11.23 14.12
C ARG A 38 3.36 9.81 13.63
N LEU A 39 3.51 9.69 12.33
CA LEU A 39 3.83 8.47 11.62
C LEU A 39 5.29 8.52 11.17
N VAL A 40 6.05 7.50 11.53
CA VAL A 40 7.45 7.34 11.09
C VAL A 40 7.45 6.53 9.81
N PHE A 41 8.14 7.03 8.79
CA PHE A 41 8.35 6.28 7.55
C PHE A 41 9.15 5.01 7.84
N ALA A 42 8.60 3.86 7.47
CA ALA A 42 9.23 2.56 7.70
C ALA A 42 9.75 1.94 6.41
N ALA A 43 8.94 1.94 5.34
CA ALA A 43 9.35 1.33 4.06
C ALA A 43 8.53 1.84 2.88
N ARG A 44 9.13 1.75 1.68
CA ARG A 44 8.45 1.95 0.38
C ARG A 44 8.68 0.74 -0.50
N ILE A 45 7.61 0.04 -0.87
CA ILE A 45 7.64 -1.17 -1.68
C ILE A 45 6.96 -0.85 -3.02
N ARG A 46 7.55 -1.23 -4.16
CA ARG A 46 6.88 -1.07 -5.46
C ARG A 46 5.78 -2.11 -5.57
N VAL A 47 4.53 -1.69 -5.84
CA VAL A 47 3.48 -2.63 -6.24
C VAL A 47 3.77 -3.02 -7.68
N GLN A 48 4.35 -4.20 -7.88
CA GLN A 48 4.32 -4.86 -9.16
C GLN A 48 2.88 -5.35 -9.36
N GLU A 49 2.23 -5.07 -10.49
CA GLU A 49 0.90 -5.60 -10.85
C GLU A 49 0.91 -7.14 -11.03
N ASP A 50 1.75 -7.88 -10.30
CA ASP A 50 1.88 -9.34 -10.34
C ASP A 50 1.40 -9.99 -9.03
N ASN A 51 0.52 -9.30 -8.30
CA ASN A 51 -0.33 -9.97 -7.32
C ASN A 51 -1.78 -9.88 -7.79
N LYS A 52 -2.06 -10.56 -8.90
CA LYS A 52 -3.35 -11.22 -9.05
C LYS A 52 -3.37 -12.26 -7.91
N PRO A 53 -4.12 -12.09 -6.80
CA PRO A 53 -4.39 -13.27 -5.99
C PRO A 53 -5.05 -14.25 -6.94
N CYS A 54 -4.51 -15.46 -7.05
CA CYS A 54 -5.10 -16.55 -7.82
C CYS A 54 -6.42 -17.00 -7.18
N LEU A 55 -7.32 -16.06 -6.86
CA LEU A 55 -8.73 -16.29 -6.59
C LEU A 55 -9.40 -16.33 -7.96
N ASN A 56 -9.32 -17.50 -8.59
CA ASN A 56 -10.35 -18.11 -9.44
C ASN A 56 -9.82 -19.35 -10.19
N SER A 57 -9.19 -20.28 -9.46
CA SER A 57 -9.06 -21.67 -9.94
C SER A 57 -9.23 -22.66 -8.80
N LEU A 58 -10.31 -22.51 -8.02
CA LEU A 58 -10.99 -23.68 -7.46
C LEU A 58 -11.86 -24.24 -8.59
N SER A 59 -11.22 -25.02 -9.47
CA SER A 59 -11.90 -25.95 -10.35
C SER A 59 -12.17 -27.20 -9.52
N PRO A 60 -13.43 -27.68 -9.40
CA PRO A 60 -13.71 -28.99 -8.85
C PRO A 60 -13.51 -30.03 -9.94
N TRP A 61 -12.32 -30.63 -9.97
CA TRP A 61 -12.05 -31.94 -10.55
C TRP A 61 -10.98 -32.63 -9.71
#